data_AF-A0A4Y7L7W9-F1
#
_entry.id   AF-A0A4Y7L7W9-F1
#
_cell.length_a   1.000
_cell.length_b   1.000
_cell.length_c   1.000
_cell.angle_alpha   90.00
_cell.angle_beta   90.00
_cell.angle_gamma   90.00
#
_symmetry.space_group_name_H-M   'P 1'
#
loop_
_entity.id
_entity.type
_entity.pdbx_description
1 polymer ?
#
loop_
_entity_poly.entity_id
_entity_poly.type
_entity_poly.pdbx_seq_one_letter_code
_entity_poly.pdbx_strand_id
1 'polypeptide(L)'
;MQNPLFAKPTVSKPSFIVMPGSKEELSSTVHCCTRESWTIRLRSGGHSYEGLSYTVDTPFVIVDMMNLNRISIDVVSETAWVESGATLGELYYAIVQSTGTLGLTAGWCPTVGSGGHISCGGFGMMSRM
;
A
#
# COMPACT_ATOMS: atom_id res chain seq x y z
N MET A 1 -0.68 0.17 10.81
CA MET A 1 -1.53 -1.01 11.14
C MET A 1 -2.91 -0.47 11.46
N GLN A 2 -3.97 -1.02 10.87
CA GLN A 2 -5.31 -0.43 10.97
C GLN A 2 -6.32 -1.29 11.73
N ASN A 3 -5.98 -2.56 12.02
CA ASN A 3 -6.79 -3.42 12.89
C ASN A 3 -6.07 -3.64 14.24
N PRO A 4 -6.51 -2.98 15.34
CA PRO A 4 -5.88 -3.09 16.65
C PRO A 4 -5.89 -4.50 17.24
N LEU A 5 -6.76 -5.41 16.74
CA LEU A 5 -6.77 -6.81 17.15
C LEU A 5 -5.38 -7.46 17.01
N PHE A 6 -4.62 -7.05 16.00
CA PHE A 6 -3.29 -7.57 15.67
C PHE A 6 -2.14 -6.74 16.26
N ALA A 7 -2.43 -5.68 17.03
CA ALA A 7 -1.41 -4.88 17.69
C ALA A 7 -0.96 -5.47 19.05
N LYS A 8 -1.67 -6.48 19.56
CA LYS A 8 -1.42 -7.09 20.87
C LYS A 8 0.01 -7.63 21.01
N PRO A 9 0.56 -7.72 22.24
CA PRO A 9 1.89 -8.28 22.49
C PRO A 9 2.02 -9.75 22.11
N THR A 10 0.92 -10.50 22.15
CA THR A 10 0.87 -11.94 21.81
C THR A 10 0.98 -12.22 20.31
N VAL A 11 0.91 -11.19 19.47
CA VAL A 11 0.96 -11.32 18.01
C VAL A 11 2.41 -11.23 17.55
N SER A 12 2.80 -12.15 16.66
CA SER A 12 4.13 -12.21 16.05
C SER A 12 4.59 -10.84 15.54
N LYS A 13 5.85 -10.50 15.80
CA LYS A 13 6.47 -9.22 15.46
C LYS A 13 7.56 -9.44 14.41
N PRO A 14 7.75 -8.48 13.47
CA PRO A 14 8.82 -8.60 12.48
C PRO A 14 10.18 -8.53 13.15
N SER A 15 11.16 -9.19 12.56
CA SER A 15 12.56 -9.08 12.96
C SER A 15 13.12 -7.68 12.64
N PHE A 16 12.69 -7.09 11.52
CA PHE A 16 12.97 -5.71 11.15
C PHE A 16 11.95 -5.19 10.13
N ILE A 17 11.93 -3.86 9.96
CA ILE A 17 11.06 -3.15 9.03
C ILE A 17 11.96 -2.36 8.08
N VAL A 18 11.72 -2.52 6.78
CA VAL A 18 12.43 -1.78 5.72
C VAL A 18 11.44 -0.84 5.03
N MET A 19 11.84 0.41 4.81
CA MET A 19 11.03 1.44 4.18
C MET A 19 11.75 1.98 2.93
N PRO A 20 11.67 1.27 1.79
CA PRO A 20 12.37 1.70 0.57
C PRO A 20 11.83 3.04 0.08
N GLY A 21 12.73 3.95 -0.32
CA GLY A 21 12.40 5.25 -0.91
C GLY A 21 12.54 5.30 -2.44
N SER A 22 13.00 4.21 -3.06
CA SER A 22 13.14 4.08 -4.51
C SER A 22 12.81 2.66 -4.99
N LYS A 23 12.57 2.51 -6.29
CA LYS A 23 12.37 1.19 -6.92
C LYS A 23 13.63 0.31 -6.81
N GLU A 24 14.81 0.92 -6.85
CA GLU A 24 16.11 0.26 -6.70
C GLU A 24 16.28 -0.29 -5.28
N GLU A 25 15.93 0.52 -4.26
CA GLU A 25 15.95 0.08 -2.86
C GLU A 25 14.94 -1.03 -2.59
N LEU A 26 13.74 -0.94 -3.17
CA LEU A 26 12.74 -2.00 -3.08
C LEU A 26 13.27 -3.31 -3.68
N SER A 27 13.81 -3.25 -4.90
CA SER A 27 14.36 -4.41 -5.59
C SER A 27 15.51 -5.05 -4.79
N SER A 28 16.42 -4.23 -4.28
CA SER A 28 17.56 -4.68 -3.45
C SER A 28 17.10 -5.31 -2.14
N THR A 29 16.06 -4.74 -1.51
CA THR A 29 15.45 -5.25 -0.28
C THR A 29 14.85 -6.64 -0.50
N VAL A 30 14.06 -6.80 -1.56
CA VAL A 30 13.45 -8.09 -1.91
C VAL A 30 14.53 -9.13 -2.20
N HIS A 31 15.53 -8.77 -3.02
CA HIS A 31 16.63 -9.67 -3.35
C HIS A 31 17.41 -10.14 -2.11
N CYS A 32 17.74 -9.22 -1.20
CA CYS A 32 18.43 -9.53 0.05
C CYS A 32 17.58 -10.46 0.93
N CYS A 33 16.31 -10.13 1.13
CA CYS A 33 15.41 -10.94 1.96
C CYS A 33 15.22 -12.35 1.39
N THR A 34 15.06 -12.49 0.08
CA THR A 34 14.93 -13.79 -0.57
C THR A 34 16.22 -14.62 -0.46
N ARG A 35 17.39 -14.01 -0.64
CA ARG A 35 18.68 -14.71 -0.52
C ARG A 35 18.90 -15.28 0.89
N GLU A 36 18.53 -14.51 1.91
CA GLU A 36 18.64 -14.92 3.31
C GLU A 36 17.40 -15.73 3.79
N SER A 37 16.51 -16.14 2.88
CA SER A 37 15.31 -16.95 3.17
C SER A 37 14.33 -16.34 4.19
N TRP A 38 14.22 -15.02 4.23
CA TRP A 38 13.21 -14.34 5.05
C TRP A 38 11.82 -14.41 4.42
N THR A 39 10.80 -14.66 5.25
CA THR A 39 9.41 -14.42 4.87
C THR A 39 9.17 -12.92 4.73
N ILE A 40 8.71 -12.46 3.57
CA ILE A 40 8.42 -11.05 3.31
C ILE A 40 6.93 -10.78 3.49
N ARG A 41 6.59 -9.74 4.24
CA ARG A 41 5.25 -9.15 4.29
C ARG A 41 5.29 -7.74 3.71
N LEU A 42 4.55 -7.52 2.63
CA LEU A 42 4.42 -6.19 2.02
C LEU A 42 3.28 -5.43 2.69
N ARG A 43 3.56 -4.18 3.08
CA ARG A 43 2.59 -3.28 3.69
C ARG A 43 2.49 -1.98 2.92
N SER A 44 1.27 -1.66 2.47
CA SER A 44 0.87 -0.33 2.02
C SER A 44 0.11 0.36 3.17
N GLY A 45 -1.17 0.72 3.01
CA GLY A 45 -1.98 1.35 4.08
C GLY A 45 -2.29 0.47 5.32
N GLY A 46 -1.91 -0.81 5.33
CA GLY A 46 -2.03 -1.68 6.51
C GLY A 46 -3.45 -2.10 6.89
N HIS A 47 -4.36 -2.13 5.91
CA HIS A 47 -5.79 -2.46 6.04
C HIS A 47 -6.15 -3.95 5.85
N SER A 48 -5.16 -4.85 5.86
CA SER A 48 -5.48 -6.29 5.84
C SER A 48 -6.34 -6.63 7.07
N TYR A 49 -7.55 -7.14 6.83
CA TYR A 49 -8.50 -7.48 7.88
C TYR A 49 -7.96 -8.55 8.83
N GLU A 50 -7.19 -9.49 8.29
CA GLU A 50 -6.49 -10.55 9.04
C GLU A 50 -5.05 -10.18 9.41
N GLY A 51 -4.63 -8.93 9.19
CA GLY A 51 -3.29 -8.46 9.53
C GLY A 51 -2.16 -9.06 8.70
N LEU A 52 -2.46 -9.77 7.60
CA LEU A 52 -1.49 -10.55 6.80
C LEU A 52 -0.38 -9.71 6.18
N SER A 53 -0.53 -8.38 6.09
CA SER A 53 0.53 -7.47 5.64
C SER A 53 1.57 -7.15 6.72
N TYR A 54 1.38 -7.62 7.96
CA TYR A 54 2.27 -7.34 9.08
C TYR A 54 2.31 -8.45 10.14
N THR A 55 1.78 -9.65 9.84
CA THR A 55 1.83 -10.82 10.72
C THR A 55 2.11 -12.11 9.94
N VAL A 56 2.86 -13.03 10.55
CA VAL A 56 3.03 -14.44 10.13
C VAL A 56 3.69 -15.23 11.26
N ASP A 57 3.50 -16.55 11.25
CA ASP A 57 4.00 -17.46 12.30
C ASP A 57 5.49 -17.83 12.17
N THR A 58 6.15 -17.36 11.11
CA THR A 58 7.59 -17.57 10.88
C THR A 58 8.37 -16.27 11.09
N PRO A 59 9.69 -16.30 11.36
CA PRO A 59 10.51 -15.11 11.36
C PRO A 59 10.37 -14.36 10.03
N PHE A 60 10.08 -13.06 10.09
CA PHE A 60 9.67 -12.30 8.91
C PHE A 60 10.10 -10.85 8.96
N VAL A 61 10.07 -10.24 7.78
CA VAL A 61 10.40 -8.85 7.54
C VAL A 61 9.19 -8.14 6.97
N ILE A 62 8.94 -6.91 7.42
CA ILE A 62 7.97 -6.03 6.77
C ILE A 62 8.71 -5.13 5.80
N VAL A 63 8.27 -5.12 4.55
CA VAL A 63 8.63 -4.11 3.58
C VAL A 63 7.46 -3.13 3.51
N ASP A 64 7.64 -1.97 4.10
CA ASP A 64 6.62 -0.92 4.20
C ASP A 64 6.80 0.09 3.07
N MET A 65 5.81 0.16 2.19
CA MET A 65 5.82 0.93 0.97
C MET A 65 5.50 2.42 1.20
N MET A 66 5.30 2.88 2.43
CA MET A 66 4.80 4.24 2.72
C MET A 66 5.64 5.39 2.11
N ASN A 67 6.93 5.19 1.88
CA ASN A 67 7.81 6.19 1.25
C ASN A 67 7.69 6.23 -0.29
N LEU A 68 7.09 5.20 -0.89
CA LEU A 68 6.78 5.10 -2.31
C LEU A 68 5.31 5.48 -2.52
N ASN A 69 4.98 6.75 -2.29
CA ASN A 69 3.63 7.31 -2.37
C ASN A 69 3.48 8.44 -3.41
N ARG A 70 4.39 8.54 -4.39
CA ARG A 70 4.30 9.57 -5.43
C ARG A 70 3.10 9.33 -6.34
N ILE A 71 2.43 10.42 -6.69
CA ILE A 71 1.29 10.44 -7.61
C ILE A 71 1.62 11.47 -8.70
N SER A 72 1.54 11.04 -9.96
CA SER A 72 1.72 11.89 -11.13
C SER A 72 0.49 11.74 -12.03
N ILE A 73 -0.21 12.85 -12.28
CA ILE A 73 -1.46 12.87 -13.04
C ILE A 73 -1.21 13.65 -14.33
N ASP A 74 -1.58 13.04 -15.45
CA ASP A 74 -1.68 13.70 -16.74
C ASP A 74 -3.15 13.93 -17.07
N VAL A 75 -3.57 15.19 -16.93
CA VAL A 75 -4.97 15.61 -17.17
C VAL A 75 -5.32 15.54 -18.66
N VAL A 76 -4.35 15.67 -19.56
CA VAL A 76 -4.60 15.66 -21.01
C VAL A 76 -4.88 14.24 -21.50
N SER A 77 -4.13 13.27 -21.02
CA SER A 77 -4.35 11.85 -21.36
C SER A 77 -5.34 11.14 -20.43
N GLU A 78 -5.82 11.82 -19.39
CA GLU A 78 -6.70 11.25 -18.35
C GLU A 78 -6.08 10.02 -17.65
N THR A 79 -4.75 10.00 -17.48
CA THR A 79 -4.03 8.90 -16.84
C THR A 79 -3.27 9.35 -15.59
N ALA A 80 -2.93 8.40 -14.73
CA ALA A 80 -2.12 8.65 -13.55
C ALA A 80 -1.14 7.50 -13.27
N TRP A 81 0.07 7.86 -12.86
CA TRP A 81 1.03 6.95 -12.23
C TRP A 81 0.96 7.13 -10.71
N VAL A 82 0.67 6.03 -10.01
CA VAL A 82 0.47 6.00 -8.56
C VAL A 82 1.40 4.95 -7.97
N GLU A 83 2.33 5.36 -7.11
CA GLU A 83 3.15 4.41 -6.38
C GLU A 83 2.32 3.69 -5.30
N SER A 84 2.60 2.40 -5.09
CA SER A 84 1.73 1.50 -4.30
C SER A 84 1.60 1.84 -2.81
N GLY A 85 2.46 2.71 -2.28
CA GLY A 85 2.40 3.22 -0.91
C GLY A 85 1.34 4.30 -0.72
N ALA A 86 0.91 4.97 -1.79
CA ALA A 86 -0.10 6.01 -1.71
C ALA A 86 -1.45 5.46 -1.25
N THR A 87 -2.14 6.23 -0.44
CA THR A 87 -3.49 5.96 0.03
C THR A 87 -4.55 6.46 -0.95
N LEU A 88 -5.76 5.91 -0.86
CA LEU A 88 -6.89 6.36 -1.68
C LEU A 88 -7.19 7.84 -1.45
N GLY A 89 -7.06 8.32 -0.21
CA GLY A 89 -7.25 9.72 0.14
C GLY A 89 -6.23 10.65 -0.54
N GLU A 90 -4.95 10.28 -0.53
CA GLU A 90 -3.91 11.03 -1.25
C GLU A 90 -4.17 11.05 -2.76
N LEU A 91 -4.62 9.93 -3.33
CA LEU A 91 -4.96 9.83 -4.75
C LEU A 91 -6.16 10.69 -5.13
N TYR A 92 -7.26 10.61 -4.37
CA TYR A 92 -8.43 11.46 -4.59
C TYR A 92 -8.09 12.94 -4.45
N TYR A 93 -7.27 13.27 -3.45
CA TYR A 93 -6.81 14.64 -3.24
C TYR A 93 -5.96 15.14 -4.41
N ALA A 94 -5.02 14.34 -4.91
CA ALA A 94 -4.20 14.69 -6.06
C ALA A 94 -5.06 14.92 -7.32
N ILE A 95 -6.09 14.10 -7.55
CA ILE A 95 -7.01 14.25 -8.69
C ILE A 95 -7.78 15.56 -8.61
N VAL A 96 -8.42 15.86 -7.47
CA VAL A 96 -9.24 17.08 -7.33
C VAL A 96 -8.40 18.36 -7.37
N GLN A 97 -7.13 18.30 -6.93
CA GLN A 97 -6.20 19.42 -7.07
C GLN A 97 -5.75 19.64 -8.52
N SER A 98 -5.75 18.58 -9.35
CA SER A 98 -5.34 18.64 -10.75
C SER A 98 -6.49 19.05 -11.67
N THR A 99 -7.72 18.66 -11.37
CA THR A 99 -8.92 18.94 -12.18
C THR A 99 -10.21 18.79 -11.38
N GLY A 100 -11.25 19.53 -11.77
CA GLY A 100 -12.60 19.43 -11.19
C GLY A 100 -13.54 18.45 -11.91
N THR A 101 -13.10 17.80 -12.98
CA THR A 101 -13.98 16.97 -13.85
C THR A 101 -13.61 15.49 -13.91
N LEU A 102 -12.43 15.09 -13.43
CA LEU A 102 -12.01 13.69 -13.41
C LEU A 102 -12.19 13.07 -12.03
N GLY A 103 -12.39 11.75 -12.02
CA GLY A 103 -12.49 10.94 -10.81
C GLY A 103 -12.00 9.52 -11.07
N LEU A 104 -11.84 8.73 -10.01
CA LEU A 104 -11.37 7.34 -10.08
C LEU A 104 -12.27 6.43 -9.24
N THR A 105 -12.67 5.29 -9.80
CA THR A 105 -13.42 4.28 -9.06
C THR A 105 -12.50 3.50 -8.11
N ALA A 106 -12.70 3.67 -6.80
CA ALA A 106 -12.03 2.92 -5.74
C ALA A 106 -12.82 3.05 -4.43
N GLY A 107 -12.32 2.45 -3.35
CA GLY A 107 -12.97 2.37 -2.05
C GLY A 107 -13.22 3.72 -1.36
N TRP A 108 -14.14 3.70 -0.40
CA TRP A 108 -14.55 4.90 0.33
C TRP A 108 -13.59 5.31 1.47
N CYS A 109 -12.82 4.37 2.03
CA CYS A 109 -11.92 4.61 3.14
C CYS A 109 -10.63 5.31 2.68
N PRO A 110 -10.36 6.57 3.08
CA PRO A 110 -9.22 7.33 2.55
C PRO A 110 -7.86 6.78 2.99
N THR A 111 -7.77 6.12 4.14
CA THR A 111 -6.50 5.58 4.67
C THR A 111 -6.14 4.21 4.09
N VAL A 112 -7.00 3.63 3.23
CA VAL A 112 -6.69 2.38 2.53
C VAL A 112 -5.58 2.64 1.53
N GLY A 113 -4.57 1.77 1.52
CA GLY A 113 -3.46 1.86 0.58
C GLY A 113 -3.83 1.34 -0.80
N SER A 114 -3.44 2.06 -1.85
CA SER A 114 -3.63 1.69 -3.26
C SER A 114 -3.08 0.30 -3.57
N GLY A 115 -1.88 -0.02 -3.07
CA GLY A 115 -1.19 -1.27 -3.36
C GLY A 115 -2.01 -2.52 -3.04
N GLY A 116 -2.64 -2.58 -1.87
CA GLY A 116 -3.48 -3.73 -1.50
C GLY A 116 -4.92 -3.65 -2.03
N HIS A 117 -5.45 -2.44 -2.22
CA HIS A 117 -6.81 -2.25 -2.69
C HIS A 117 -6.97 -2.61 -4.17
N ILE A 118 -6.09 -2.07 -5.01
CA ILE A 118 -6.12 -2.26 -6.47
C ILE A 118 -5.73 -3.70 -6.83
N SER A 119 -4.73 -4.29 -6.15
CA SER A 119 -4.32 -5.69 -6.40
C SER A 119 -5.43 -6.70 -6.14
N CYS A 120 -6.39 -6.36 -5.27
CA CYS A 120 -7.50 -7.20 -4.87
C CYS A 120 -8.84 -6.77 -5.50
N GLY A 121 -8.80 -5.92 -6.53
CA GLY A 121 -9.97 -5.38 -7.23
C GLY A 121 -10.30 -3.96 -6.79
N GLY A 122 -10.91 -3.83 -5.62
CA GLY A 122 -11.34 -2.53 -5.09
C GLY A 122 -12.73 -2.11 -5.56
N PHE A 123 -13.66 -2.00 -4.61
CA PHE A 123 -15.06 -1.62 -4.86
C PHE A 123 -15.38 -0.30 -4.18
N GLY A 124 -16.16 0.54 -4.88
CA GLY A 124 -16.55 1.87 -4.44
C GLY A 124 -17.93 2.28 -4.91
N MET A 125 -18.33 3.50 -4.54
CA MET A 125 -19.62 4.07 -4.91
C MET A 125 -19.81 4.22 -6.43
N MET A 126 -18.70 4.30 -7.16
CA MET A 126 -18.67 4.47 -8.61
C MET A 126 -18.58 3.14 -9.38
N SER A 127 -18.48 2.00 -8.70
CA SER A 127 -18.29 0.69 -9.34
C SER A 127 -19.51 0.18 -10.13
N ARG A 128 -20.66 0.86 -10.04
CA ARG A 128 -21.88 0.53 -10.80
C ARG A 128 -22.22 1.53 -11.91
N MET A 129 -21.37 2.54 -12.11
CA MET A 129 -21.55 3.51 -13.20
C MET A 129 -21.22 2.90 -14.55
#